data_AF-K0QY97-F1
#
_entry.id   AF-K0QY97-F1
#
_cell.length_a   1.000
_cell.length_b   1.000
_cell.length_c   1.000
_cell.angle_alpha   90.00
_cell.angle_beta   90.00
_cell.angle_gamma   90.00
#
_symmetry.space_group_name_H-M   'P 1'
#
loop_
_entity.id
_entity.type
_entity.pdbx_description
1 polymer ?
#
loop_
_entity_poly.entity_id
_entity_poly.type
_entity_poly.pdbx_seq_one_letter_code
_entity_poly.pdbx_strand_id
1 'polypeptide(L)'
;MSCVTAVEGEWLAELGPMFFSIKESYESALKRRQRERADALKMEQEMKNKEAEEEREKKEIQARTDSTISRRSEYATPGRQSSATPKFGRKKKRGRLGF
;
A
#
# COMPACT_ATOMS: atom_id res chain seq x y z
N MET A 1 27.59 43.47 -0.07
CA MET A 1 27.94 42.04 -0.07
C MET A 1 29.44 41.93 0.15
N SER A 2 29.87 41.44 1.32
CA SER A 2 31.29 41.38 1.71
C SER A 2 31.87 39.96 1.67
N CYS A 3 31.07 38.95 1.34
CA CYS A 3 31.47 37.55 1.20
C CYS A 3 30.89 36.98 -0.11
N VAL A 4 31.76 36.66 -1.07
CA VAL A 4 31.43 36.02 -2.35
C VAL A 4 32.37 34.83 -2.51
N THR A 5 31.82 33.65 -2.79
CA THR A 5 32.57 32.43 -3.09
C THR A 5 32.25 31.97 -4.50
N ALA A 6 33.23 31.44 -5.22
CA ALA A 6 32.98 30.78 -6.50
C ALA A 6 32.25 29.45 -6.24
N VAL A 7 31.16 29.21 -6.97
CA VAL A 7 30.36 27.99 -6.90
C VAL A 7 30.18 27.46 -8.31
N GLU A 8 30.23 26.14 -8.47
CA GLU A 8 30.02 25.48 -9.75
C GLU A 8 28.55 25.56 -10.16
N GLY A 9 28.31 25.82 -11.45
CA GLY A 9 26.94 25.91 -11.98
C GLY A 9 26.17 24.59 -11.87
N GLU A 10 26.88 23.46 -11.88
CA GLU A 10 26.31 22.13 -11.71
C GLU A 10 25.63 21.99 -10.35
N TRP A 11 26.29 22.41 -9.28
CA TRP A 11 25.74 22.32 -7.91
C TRP A 11 24.48 23.15 -7.73
N LEU A 12 24.40 24.32 -8.37
CA LEU A 12 23.20 25.15 -8.32
C LEU A 12 22.01 24.50 -9.03
N ALA A 13 22.24 23.85 -10.18
CA ALA A 13 21.18 23.16 -10.90
C ALA A 13 20.70 21.91 -10.17
N GLU A 14 21.59 21.22 -9.45
CA GLU A 14 21.23 20.05 -8.63
C GLU A 14 20.42 20.46 -7.38
N LEU A 15 20.85 21.50 -6.65
CA LEU A 15 20.17 21.97 -5.44
C LEU A 15 18.88 22.75 -5.75
N GLY A 16 18.83 23.43 -6.89
CA GLY A 16 17.74 24.31 -7.29
C GLY A 16 17.29 24.09 -8.73
N PRO A 17 16.81 22.91 -9.10
CA PRO A 17 16.40 22.60 -10.48
C PRO A 17 15.21 23.45 -10.97
N MET A 18 14.45 24.06 -10.05
CA MET A 18 13.37 25.00 -10.40
C MET A 18 13.88 26.39 -10.79
N PHE A 19 15.11 26.76 -10.39
CA PHE A 19 15.67 28.10 -10.61
C PHE A 19 16.83 28.10 -11.61
N PHE A 20 17.65 27.04 -11.62
CA PHE A 20 18.83 26.93 -12.46
C PHE A 20 18.73 25.72 -13.37
N SER A 21 19.09 25.91 -14.63
CA SER A 21 19.19 24.82 -15.60
C SER A 21 20.49 24.95 -16.38
N ILE A 22 21.07 23.82 -16.73
CA ILE A 22 22.33 23.76 -17.48
C ILE A 22 21.99 23.45 -18.92
N LYS A 23 22.62 24.20 -19.83
CA LYS A 23 22.48 23.94 -21.25
C LYS A 23 23.32 22.72 -21.63
N GLU A 24 22.65 21.57 -21.70
CA GLU A 24 23.27 20.36 -22.23
C GLU A 24 23.51 20.43 -23.74
N SER A 25 24.47 19.66 -24.23
CA SER A 25 24.62 19.43 -25.68
C SER A 25 23.43 18.65 -26.23
N TYR A 26 23.11 18.84 -27.52
CA TYR A 26 21.97 18.19 -28.17
C TYR A 26 22.01 16.66 -28.02
N GLU A 27 23.19 16.06 -28.18
CA GLU A 27 23.38 14.61 -28.03
C GLU A 27 23.15 14.12 -26.59
N SER A 28 23.62 14.89 -25.59
CA SER A 28 23.42 14.55 -24.18
C SER A 28 21.92 14.54 -23.84
N ALA A 29 21.21 15.61 -24.22
CA ALA A 29 19.78 15.73 -23.98
C ALA A 29 18.98 14.60 -24.66
N LEU A 30 19.38 14.22 -25.88
CA LEU A 30 18.75 13.13 -26.62
C LEU A 30 18.99 11.78 -25.94
N LYS A 31 20.20 11.50 -25.47
CA LYS A 31 20.51 10.30 -24.69
C LYS A 31 19.74 10.25 -23.37
N ARG A 32 19.64 11.38 -22.65
CA ARG A 32 18.88 11.49 -21.40
C ARG A 32 17.41 11.15 -21.63
N ARG A 33 16.79 11.73 -22.66
CA ARG A 33 15.39 11.46 -23.02
C ARG A 33 15.16 10.00 -23.45
N GLN A 34 16.10 9.38 -24.13
CA GLN A 34 16.01 7.95 -24.46
C GLN A 34 16.07 7.08 -23.22
N ARG A 35 16.96 7.38 -22.27
CA ARG A 35 17.05 6.67 -20.98
C ARG A 35 15.77 6.84 -20.17
N GLU A 36 15.29 8.07 -20.00
CA GLU A 36 14.03 8.37 -19.29
C GLU A 36 12.85 7.56 -19.87
N ARG A 37 12.76 7.44 -21.20
CA ARG A 37 11.73 6.62 -21.85
C ARG A 37 11.92 5.13 -21.60
N ALA A 38 13.15 4.62 -21.71
CA ALA A 38 13.43 3.21 -21.47
C ALA A 38 13.15 2.82 -20.02
N ASP A 39 13.53 3.67 -19.07
CA ASP A 39 13.30 3.48 -17.64
C ASP A 39 11.80 3.54 -17.31
N ALA A 40 11.06 4.47 -17.90
CA ALA A 40 9.61 4.55 -17.74
C ALA A 40 8.90 3.29 -18.27
N LEU A 41 9.30 2.80 -19.44
CA LEU A 41 8.74 1.56 -20.01
C LEU A 41 9.07 0.34 -19.15
N LYS A 42 10.30 0.26 -18.63
CA LYS A 42 10.71 -0.82 -17.73
C LYS A 42 9.89 -0.80 -16.45
N MET A 43 9.71 0.38 -15.84
CA MET A 43 8.90 0.55 -14.64
C MET A 43 7.44 0.17 -14.89
N GLU A 44 6.86 0.56 -16.02
CA GLU A 44 5.48 0.20 -16.38
C GLU A 44 5.29 -1.32 -16.51
N GLN A 45 6.25 -2.02 -17.14
CA GLN A 45 6.21 -3.48 -17.26
C GLN A 45 6.32 -4.17 -15.89
N GLU A 46 7.22 -3.71 -15.03
CA GLU A 46 7.38 -4.23 -13.68
C GLU A 46 6.11 -4.02 -12.84
N MET A 47 5.45 -2.86 -12.96
CA MET A 47 4.18 -2.57 -12.28
C MET A 47 3.06 -3.49 -12.78
N LYS A 48 2.90 -3.66 -14.10
CA LYS A 48 1.89 -4.58 -14.67
C LYS A 48 2.08 -6.02 -14.21
N ASN A 49 3.33 -6.49 -14.13
CA ASN A 49 3.63 -7.83 -13.67
C ASN A 49 3.26 -8.02 -12.20
N LYS A 50 3.62 -7.05 -11.34
CA LYS A 50 3.26 -7.07 -9.91
C LYS A 50 1.75 -7.03 -9.71
N GLU A 51 1.05 -6.16 -10.44
CA GLU A 51 -0.42 -6.08 -10.37
C GLU A 51 -1.08 -7.41 -10.76
N ALA A 52 -0.59 -8.06 -11.82
CA ALA A 52 -1.10 -9.36 -12.25
C ALA A 52 -0.82 -10.47 -11.23
N GLU A 53 0.33 -10.45 -10.58
CA GLU A 53 0.69 -11.39 -9.51
C GLU A 53 -0.19 -11.19 -8.27
N GLU A 54 -0.35 -9.95 -7.82
CA GLU A 54 -1.25 -9.61 -6.71
C GLU A 54 -2.70 -10.00 -7.00
N GLU A 55 -3.18 -9.82 -8.23
CA GLU A 55 -4.55 -10.20 -8.61
C GLU A 55 -4.73 -11.73 -8.53
N ARG A 56 -3.73 -12.51 -8.94
CA ARG A 56 -3.74 -13.97 -8.82
C ARG A 56 -3.76 -14.39 -7.36
N GLU A 57 -2.89 -13.82 -6.54
CA GLU A 57 -2.83 -14.12 -5.11
C GLU A 57 -4.16 -13.77 -4.40
N LYS A 58 -4.73 -12.60 -4.71
CA LYS A 58 -6.05 -12.20 -4.19
C LYS A 58 -7.15 -13.19 -4.58
N LYS A 59 -7.16 -13.68 -5.82
CA LYS A 59 -8.11 -14.70 -6.29
C LYS A 59 -7.92 -16.04 -5.57
N GLU A 60 -6.69 -16.48 -5.35
CA GLU A 60 -6.41 -17.71 -4.61
C GLU A 60 -6.83 -17.63 -3.15
N ILE A 61 -6.55 -16.51 -2.49
CA ILE A 61 -6.97 -16.26 -1.11
C ILE A 61 -8.49 -16.25 -1.03
N GLN A 62 -9.19 -15.54 -1.93
CA GLN A 62 -10.65 -15.51 -1.97
C GLN A 62 -11.26 -16.90 -2.19
N ALA A 63 -10.76 -17.67 -3.16
CA ALA A 63 -11.22 -19.03 -3.40
C ALA A 63 -11.00 -19.94 -2.17
N ARG A 64 -9.87 -19.77 -1.48
CA ARG A 64 -9.58 -20.51 -0.24
C ARG A 64 -10.55 -20.10 0.87
N THR A 65 -10.76 -18.80 1.11
CA THR A 65 -11.70 -18.32 2.13
C THR A 65 -13.12 -18.79 1.86
N ASP A 66 -13.60 -18.68 0.63
CA ASP A 66 -14.95 -19.09 0.24
C ASP A 66 -15.15 -20.60 0.44
N SER A 67 -14.15 -21.41 0.07
CA SER A 67 -14.19 -22.86 0.31
C SER A 67 -14.18 -23.22 1.79
N THR A 68 -13.54 -22.43 2.65
CA THR A 68 -13.54 -22.65 4.11
C THR A 68 -14.84 -22.19 4.77
N ILE A 69 -15.46 -21.11 4.27
CA ILE A 69 -16.77 -20.63 4.73
C ILE A 69 -17.85 -21.65 4.36
N SER A 70 -17.85 -22.15 3.13
CA SER A 70 -18.81 -23.16 2.65
C SER A 70 -18.73 -24.48 3.45
N ARG A 71 -17.53 -24.87 3.89
CA ARG A 71 -17.32 -26.08 4.73
C ARG A 71 -17.63 -25.89 6.20
N ARG A 72 -17.90 -24.67 6.67
CA ARG A 72 -18.23 -24.40 8.07
C ARG A 72 -19.71 -24.72 8.29
N SER A 73 -19.98 -25.88 8.89
CA SER A 73 -21.32 -26.19 9.39
C SER A 73 -21.72 -25.09 10.38
N GLU A 74 -22.82 -24.39 10.11
CA GLU A 74 -23.43 -23.50 11.09
C GLU A 74 -23.87 -24.33 12.30
N TYR A 75 -23.06 -24.34 13.36
CA TYR A 75 -23.46 -24.95 14.61
C TYR A 75 -24.63 -24.14 15.18
N ALA A 76 -25.85 -24.69 15.08
CA ALA A 76 -27.02 -24.12 15.70
C ALA A 76 -26.81 -24.13 17.22
N THR A 77 -26.49 -22.97 17.78
CA THR A 77 -26.39 -22.81 19.24
C THR A 77 -27.82 -22.75 19.79
N PRO A 78 -28.28 -23.73 20.59
CA PRO A 78 -29.64 -23.72 21.13
C PRO A 78 -29.86 -22.45 21.96
N GLY A 79 -30.95 -21.72 21.69
CA GLY A 79 -31.29 -20.46 22.38
C GLY A 79 -30.76 -19.17 21.73
N ARG A 80 -30.08 -19.23 20.58
CA ARG A 80 -29.61 -18.05 19.83
C ARG A 80 -30.74 -17.45 18.98
N GLN A 81 -31.12 -16.20 19.25
CA GLN A 81 -32.06 -15.43 18.40
C GLN A 81 -31.29 -14.79 17.23
N SER A 82 -31.82 -14.87 16.01
CA SER A 82 -31.12 -14.56 14.75
C SER A 82 -30.73 -13.09 14.55
N SER A 83 -31.22 -12.16 15.35
CA SER A 83 -31.05 -10.71 15.13
C SER A 83 -30.51 -9.90 16.32
N ALA A 84 -30.01 -10.54 17.38
CA ALA A 84 -29.64 -9.81 18.61
C ALA A 84 -28.18 -10.04 19.05
N THR A 85 -27.52 -8.95 19.45
CA THR A 85 -26.26 -8.92 20.20
C THR A 85 -26.32 -9.92 21.36
N PRO A 86 -25.30 -10.75 21.57
CA PRO A 86 -25.35 -11.83 22.55
C PRO A 86 -25.61 -11.26 23.94
N LYS A 87 -26.75 -11.61 24.54
CA LYS A 87 -27.06 -11.27 25.92
C LYS A 87 -26.14 -12.09 26.81
N PHE A 88 -25.03 -11.51 27.26
CA PHE A 88 -24.28 -12.03 28.38
C PHE A 88 -25.25 -12.20 29.55
N GLY A 89 -25.51 -13.46 29.93
CA GLY A 89 -26.51 -13.81 30.93
C GLY A 89 -26.29 -13.00 32.21
N ARG A 90 -27.38 -12.46 32.77
CA ARG A 90 -27.35 -11.69 34.03
C ARG A 90 -26.61 -12.53 35.08
N LYS A 91 -25.47 -12.03 35.56
CA LYS A 91 -24.78 -12.66 36.71
C LYS A 91 -25.80 -12.75 37.84
N LYS A 92 -26.24 -13.96 38.20
CA LYS A 92 -27.05 -14.18 39.40
C LYS A 92 -26.24 -13.60 40.56
N LYS A 93 -26.71 -12.49 41.14
CA LYS A 93 -26.19 -11.98 42.40
C LYS A 93 -26.33 -13.12 43.39
N ARG A 94 -25.21 -13.75 43.77
CA ARG A 94 -25.18 -14.69 44.89
C ARG A 94 -25.75 -13.94 46.09
N GLY A 95 -26.91 -14.39 46.57
CA GLY A 95 -27.51 -13.86 47.78
C GLY A 95 -26.49 -13.93 48.90
N ARG A 96 -26.33 -12.85 49.65
CA ARG A 96 -25.70 -12.90 50.96
C ARG A 96 -26.56 -13.85 51.81
N LEU A 97 -26.05 -15.04 52.09
CA LEU A 97 -26.47 -15.74 53.31
C LEU A 97 -25.83 -14.98 54.47
N GLY A 98 -26.66 -14.46 55.36
CA GLY A 98 -26.23 -13.81 56.59
C GLY A 98 -25.72 -14.83 57.61
N PHE A 99 -24.69 -14.45 58.35
CA PHE A 99 -24.72 -14.16 59.79
C PHE A 99 -23.70 -13.06 60.07
#